data_AF-A0A2D3C8S1-F1
#
_entry.id   AF-A0A2D3C8S1-F1
#
_cell.length_a   1.000
_cell.length_b   1.000
_cell.length_c   1.000
_cell.angle_alpha   90.00
_cell.angle_beta   90.00
_cell.angle_gamma   90.00
#
_symmetry.space_group_name_H-M   'P 1'
#
loop_
_entity.id
_entity.type
_entity.pdbx_description
1 polymer ?
#
loop_
_entity_poly.entity_id
_entity_poly.type
_entity_poly.pdbx_seq_one_letter_code
_entity_poly.pdbx_strand_id
1 'polypeptide(L)' 'MASSTPIQVKAQTRDALREMGSMEDDYNSVIEKLIIEHNRNSFLENSRKIVTDRKEEFINVDEI' A
#
# COMPACT_ATOMS: atom_id res chain seq x y z
N MET A 1 0.97 -11.98 23.30
CA MET A 1 0.09 -12.40 22.18
C MET A 1 -0.44 -11.14 21.53
N ALA A 2 -0.28 -10.98 20.22
CA ALA A 2 -0.89 -9.85 19.50
C ALA A 2 -2.42 -10.03 19.51
N SER A 3 -3.15 -8.97 19.83
CA SER A 3 -4.62 -8.99 19.80
C SER A 3 -5.09 -9.03 18.35
N SER A 4 -5.74 -10.12 17.94
CA SER A 4 -6.38 -10.23 16.64
C SER A 4 -7.85 -9.85 16.73
N THR A 5 -8.32 -8.99 15.82
CA THR A 5 -9.74 -8.65 15.69
C THR A 5 -10.24 -9.17 14.34
N PRO A 6 -11.36 -9.91 14.28
CA PRO A 6 -11.90 -10.39 13.02
C PRO A 6 -12.43 -9.22 12.19
N ILE A 7 -12.18 -9.26 10.88
CA ILE A 7 -12.74 -8.32 9.90
C ILE A 7 -13.74 -9.04 9.00
N GLN A 8 -14.77 -8.33 8.55
CA GLN A 8 -15.71 -8.86 7.56
C GLN A 8 -15.24 -8.50 6.15
N VAL A 9 -15.10 -9.51 5.30
CA VAL A 9 -14.76 -9.36 3.88
C VAL A 9 -15.68 -10.22 3.02
N LYS A 10 -15.81 -9.89 1.73
CA LYS A 10 -16.52 -10.73 0.78
C LYS A 10 -15.78 -12.05 0.59
N ALA A 11 -16.51 -13.13 0.30
CA ALA A 11 -15.92 -14.45 0.03
C ALA A 11 -14.86 -14.38 -1.09
N GLN A 12 -15.16 -13.67 -2.17
CA GLN A 12 -14.22 -13.45 -3.28
C GLN A 12 -12.92 -12.75 -2.83
N THR A 13 -13.02 -11.77 -1.93
CA THR A 13 -11.84 -11.06 -1.40
C THR A 13 -11.00 -11.97 -0.51
N ARG A 14 -11.64 -12.80 0.33
CA ARG A 14 -10.94 -13.83 1.11
C ARG A 14 -10.21 -14.81 0.20
N ASP A 15 -10.85 -15.26 -0.87
CA ASP A 15 -10.27 -16.23 -1.79
C ASP A 15 -9.08 -15.62 -2.56
N ALA A 16 -9.19 -14.35 -2.98
CA ALA A 16 -8.06 -13.62 -3.55
C ALA A 16 -6.90 -13.43 -2.54
N LEU A 17 -7.20 -13.10 -1.28
CA LEU A 17 -6.18 -13.01 -0.22
C LEU A 17 -5.46 -14.36 -0.02
N ARG A 18 -6.19 -15.47 -0.16
CA ARG A 18 -5.66 -16.83 -0.08
C ARG A 18 -4.77 -17.18 -1.27
N GLU A 19 -5.10 -16.72 -2.48
CA GLU A 19 -4.27 -16.91 -3.68
C GLU A 19 -3.01 -16.05 -3.66
N MET A 20 -3.10 -14.83 -3.10
CA MET A 20 -1.96 -13.92 -2.95
C MET A 20 -0.96 -14.40 -1.90
N GLY A 21 -1.43 -15.08 -0.85
CA GLY A 21 -0.56 -15.77 0.10
C GLY A 21 -0.02 -17.07 -0.49
N SER A 22 1.30 -17.24 -0.51
CA SER A 22 1.86 -18.60 -0.64
C SER A 22 1.49 -19.41 0.60
N MET A 23 1.45 -20.76 0.49
CA MET A 23 1.07 -21.67 1.59
C MET A 23 1.77 -21.44 2.95
N GLU A 24 2.82 -20.62 3.00
CA GLU A 24 3.61 -20.28 4.19
C GLU A 24 3.35 -18.87 4.76
N ASP A 25 2.71 -17.96 4.03
CA ASP A 25 2.40 -16.60 4.53
C ASP A 25 1.06 -16.60 5.30
N ASP A 26 1.06 -16.11 6.55
CA ASP A 26 -0.18 -15.88 7.30
C ASP A 26 -1.02 -14.76 6.65
N TYR A 27 -2.35 -14.87 6.72
CA TYR A 27 -3.28 -13.88 6.17
C TYR A 27 -2.99 -12.48 6.67
N ASN A 28 -2.58 -12.35 7.94
CA ASN A 28 -2.23 -11.06 8.52
C ASN A 28 -1.02 -10.44 7.82
N SER A 29 -0.01 -11.24 7.45
CA SER A 29 1.18 -10.76 6.72
C SER A 29 0.84 -10.29 5.32
N VAL A 30 -0.09 -10.96 4.63
CA VAL A 30 -0.59 -10.51 3.31
C VAL A 30 -1.33 -9.17 3.46
N ILE A 31 -2.21 -9.05 4.47
CA ILE A 31 -2.95 -7.82 4.73
C ILE A 31 -2.00 -6.66 5.08
N GLU A 32 -0.98 -6.89 5.90
CA GLU A 32 0.04 -5.89 6.24
C GLU A 32 0.80 -5.41 5.01
N LYS A 33 1.23 -6.33 4.13
CA LYS A 33 1.90 -5.99 2.86
C LYS A 33 1.00 -5.08 2.00
N LEU A 34 -0.29 -5.42 1.88
CA LEU A 34 -1.26 -4.64 1.11
C LEU A 34 -1.50 -3.24 1.72
N ILE A 35 -1.56 -3.13 3.06
CA ILE A 35 -1.68 -1.82 3.75
C ILE A 35 -0.44 -0.97 3.48
N ILE A 36 0.76 -1.55 3.57
CA ILE A 36 2.02 -0.83 3.29
C ILE A 36 2.04 -0.34 1.84
N GLU A 37 1.64 -1.17 0.89
CA GLU A 37 1.57 -0.81 -0.53
C GLU A 37 0.56 0.32 -0.77
N HIS A 38 -0.64 0.22 -0.21
CA HIS A 38 -1.65 1.28 -0.31
C HIS A 38 -1.13 2.62 0.24
N ASN A 39 -0.49 2.61 1.41
CA ASN A 39 0.07 3.81 2.02
C ASN A 39 1.20 4.41 1.16
N ARG A 40 2.06 3.58 0.57
CA ARG A 40 3.11 4.03 -0.35
C ARG A 40 2.52 4.67 -1.60
N ASN A 41 1.51 4.05 -2.20
CA ASN A 41 0.88 4.57 -3.40
C ASN A 41 0.17 5.92 -3.13
N SER A 42 -0.55 6.01 -2.01
CA SER A 42 -1.16 7.27 -1.55
C SER A 42 -0.12 8.36 -1.28
N PHE A 43 1.02 8.01 -0.66
CA PHE A 43 2.12 8.95 -0.47
C PHE A 43 2.66 9.45 -1.82
N LEU A 44 2.96 8.55 -2.75
CA LEU A 44 3.48 8.90 -4.08
C LEU A 44 2.50 9.77 -4.88
N GLU A 45 1.21 9.49 -4.81
CA GLU A 45 0.16 10.30 -5.44
C GLU A 45 0.14 11.71 -4.87
N ASN A 46 0.16 11.83 -3.54
CA ASN A 46 0.22 13.14 -2.87
C ASN A 46 1.50 13.90 -3.20
N SER A 47 2.66 13.22 -3.22
CA SER A 47 3.94 13.84 -3.60
C SER A 47 3.93 14.33 -5.04
N ARG A 48 3.43 13.52 -5.99
CA ARG A 48 3.29 13.93 -7.40
C ARG A 48 2.41 15.16 -7.54
N LYS A 49 1.31 15.21 -6.78
CA LYS A 49 0.42 16.37 -6.77
C LYS A 49 1.14 17.63 -6.28
N ILE A 50 1.87 17.55 -5.17
CA ILE A 50 2.63 18.68 -4.61
C ILE A 50 3.70 19.18 -5.60
N VAL A 51 4.46 18.26 -6.20
CA VAL A 51 5.51 18.62 -7.18
C VAL A 51 4.90 19.27 -8.43
N THR A 52 3.72 18.81 -8.85
CA THR A 52 3.02 19.39 -10.00
C THR A 52 2.48 20.79 -9.67
N ASP A 53 1.83 20.94 -8.52
CA ASP A 53 1.18 22.18 -8.09
C ASP A 53 2.18 23.28 -7.73
N ARG A 54 3.38 22.91 -7.25
CA ARG A 54 4.46 23.84 -6.85
C ARG A 54 5.72 23.66 -7.68
N LYS A 55 5.57 23.29 -8.95
CA LYS A 55 6.68 22.93 -9.85
C LYS A 55 7.78 24.00 -9.91
N GLU A 56 7.41 25.27 -9.82
CA GLU A 56 8.32 26.42 -9.87
C GLU A 56 9.26 26.49 -8.65
N GLU A 57 8.93 25.82 -7.54
CA GLU A 57 9.73 25.80 -6.31
C GLU A 57 10.76 24.65 -6.26
N PHE A 58 10.71 23.74 -7.24
CA PHE A 58 11.61 22.59 -7.32
C PHE A 58 12.59 22.74 -8.47
N ILE A 59 13.87 22.49 -8.20
CA ILE A 59 14.95 22.51 -9.19
C ILE A 59 15.17 21.07 -9.67
N ASN A 60 15.28 20.87 -10.98
CA ASN A 60 15.59 19.57 -11.57
C ASN A 60 17.06 19.22 -11.30
N VAL A 61 17.31 18.10 -10.62
CA VAL A 61 18.66 17.67 -10.25
C VAL A 61 19.48 17.27 -11.48
N ASP A 62 18.83 16.83 -12.57
CA ASP A 62 19.51 16.47 -13.83
C ASP A 62 19.93 17.70 -14.66
N GLU A 63 19.55 18.91 -14.26
CA GLU A 63 19.94 20.17 -14.90
C GLU A 63 21.09 20.88 -14.16
N ILE A 64 21.72 20.21 -13.17
CA ILE A 64 22.89 20.67 -12.40
C ILE A 64 24.15 19.92 -12.87
#